data_AF-A0A941AZP1-F1
#
_entry.id   AF-A0A941AZP1-F1
#
_cell.length_a   1.000
_cell.length_b   1.000
_cell.length_c   1.000
_cell.angle_alpha   90.00
_cell.angle_beta   90.00
_cell.angle_gamma   90.00
#
_symmetry.space_group_name_H-M   'P 1'
#
loop_
_entity.id
_entity.type
_entity.pdbx_description
1 polymer ?
#
loop_
_entity_poly.entity_id
_entity_poly.type
_entity_poly.pdbx_seq_one_letter_code
_entity_poly.pdbx_strand_id
1 'polypeptide(L)'
;MGWRSAFHEARRYLEATRQQLDDPAVGLAKLDENLTHSRLTVLERVERGIAASREDHQTVCRRQDRMLGDLDETRGELVRLREAVEALRPVAAVERVEDDARGAPEESSPGTEPGDEPGHGPAEPTGAPPPASSDTESQGGTMENSEHGPRSGAEDQDPDRGLKNAIEAAYRGPDGPAAPAAGSGAAEPDRDPRIAHGVLLLKAAGVASAELVAQHDTWEWLVALAVRHAHFRLPSSVEDVGGGRVRTVLSGRTLIALLIRLWDTHGATAALDGDWAMARTVYGRIAAVLTDVRGHGATIRIVLDDGLPEETDD
;
A
#
# COMPACT_ATOMS: atom_id res chain seq x y z
N MET A 1 -30.33 -14.67 45.19
CA MET A 1 -30.16 -16.14 45.15
C MET A 1 -30.01 -16.73 43.73
N GLY A 2 -30.00 -15.94 42.63
CA GLY A 2 -30.08 -16.49 41.26
C GLY A 2 -28.81 -17.12 40.69
N TRP A 3 -27.61 -16.64 41.08
CA TRP A 3 -26.37 -17.06 40.40
C TRP A 3 -25.96 -18.50 40.68
N ARG A 4 -26.24 -19.04 41.87
CA ARG A 4 -25.98 -20.45 42.19
C ARG A 4 -26.88 -21.40 41.39
N SER A 5 -28.12 -21.01 41.13
CA SER A 5 -29.04 -21.79 40.29
C SER A 5 -28.54 -21.82 38.83
N ALA A 6 -28.19 -20.65 38.29
CA ALA A 6 -27.64 -20.54 36.93
C ALA A 6 -26.34 -21.33 36.77
N PHE A 7 -25.48 -21.34 37.79
CA PHE A 7 -24.24 -22.12 37.76
C PHE A 7 -24.49 -23.64 37.81
N HIS A 8 -25.43 -24.10 38.66
CA HIS A 8 -25.80 -25.51 38.69
C HIS A 8 -26.48 -25.98 37.40
N GLU A 9 -27.28 -25.11 36.78
CA GLU A 9 -27.92 -25.36 35.50
C GLU A 9 -26.89 -25.44 34.36
N ALA A 10 -25.94 -24.51 34.31
CA ALA A 10 -24.82 -24.56 33.37
C ALA A 10 -23.96 -25.81 33.57
N ARG A 11 -23.71 -26.23 34.82
CA ARG A 11 -22.93 -27.43 35.11
C ARG A 11 -23.64 -28.71 34.66
N ARG A 12 -24.95 -28.83 34.90
CA ARG A 12 -25.75 -29.96 34.39
C ARG A 12 -25.80 -29.97 32.86
N TYR A 13 -25.89 -28.80 32.23
CA TYR A 13 -25.85 -28.68 30.77
C TYR A 13 -24.51 -29.16 30.19
N LEU A 14 -23.40 -28.80 30.84
CA LEU A 14 -22.05 -29.26 30.46
C LEU A 14 -21.85 -30.77 30.69
N GLU A 15 -22.36 -31.30 31.80
CA GLU A 15 -22.30 -32.74 32.08
C GLU A 15 -23.16 -33.55 31.08
N ALA A 16 -24.34 -33.04 30.71
CA ALA A 16 -25.21 -33.65 29.70
C ALA A 16 -24.62 -33.59 28.29
N THR A 17 -24.03 -32.45 27.89
CA THR A 17 -23.34 -32.32 26.60
C THR A 17 -22.10 -33.21 26.52
N ARG A 18 -21.37 -33.36 27.63
CA ARG A 18 -20.23 -34.29 27.71
C ARG A 18 -20.66 -35.75 27.53
N GLN A 19 -21.70 -36.20 28.22
CA GLN A 19 -22.24 -37.56 28.03
C GLN A 19 -22.78 -37.80 26.61
N GLN A 20 -23.23 -36.74 25.94
CA GLN A 20 -23.72 -36.81 24.55
C GLN A 20 -22.58 -36.83 23.52
N LEU A 21 -21.38 -36.36 23.89
CA LEU A 21 -20.16 -36.43 23.08
C LEU A 21 -19.39 -37.75 23.27
N ASP A 22 -19.64 -38.48 24.37
CA ASP A 22 -19.02 -39.78 24.64
C ASP A 22 -19.54 -40.89 23.68
N ASP A 23 -20.61 -40.63 22.92
CA ASP A 23 -20.99 -41.46 21.76
C ASP A 23 -20.34 -40.90 20.48
N PRO A 24 -19.29 -41.57 19.94
CA PRO A 24 -18.51 -41.05 18.82
C PRO A 24 -19.35 -40.88 17.53
N ALA A 25 -20.43 -41.64 17.36
CA ALA A 25 -21.31 -41.52 16.19
C ALA A 25 -22.19 -40.27 16.28
N VAL A 26 -22.68 -39.95 17.48
CA VAL A 26 -23.55 -38.78 17.73
C VAL A 26 -22.71 -37.49 17.78
N GLY A 27 -21.51 -37.53 18.35
CA GLY A 27 -20.59 -36.39 18.42
C GLY A 27 -20.12 -35.91 17.04
N LEU A 28 -19.71 -36.84 16.17
CA LEU A 28 -19.27 -36.50 14.81
C LEU A 28 -20.41 -35.97 13.94
N ALA A 29 -21.60 -36.57 14.01
CA ALA A 29 -22.77 -36.10 13.24
C ALA A 29 -23.16 -34.67 13.63
N LYS A 30 -23.17 -34.35 14.92
CA LYS A 30 -23.45 -32.98 15.39
C LYS A 30 -22.36 -31.98 14.99
N LEU A 31 -21.11 -32.40 14.97
CA LEU A 31 -20.01 -31.54 14.54
C LEU A 31 -20.09 -31.26 13.04
N ASP A 32 -20.41 -32.26 12.22
CA ASP A 32 -20.63 -32.11 10.78
C ASP A 32 -21.84 -31.21 10.47
N GLU A 33 -22.94 -31.38 11.20
CA GLU A 33 -24.11 -30.51 11.11
C GLU A 33 -23.77 -29.05 11.46
N ASN A 34 -23.05 -28.83 12.57
CA ASN A 34 -22.59 -27.49 12.97
C ASN A 34 -21.62 -26.89 11.95
N LEU A 35 -20.70 -27.69 11.40
CA LEU A 35 -19.76 -27.25 10.39
C LEU A 35 -20.49 -26.83 9.11
N THR A 36 -21.43 -27.65 8.65
CA THR A 36 -22.26 -27.37 7.47
C THR A 36 -23.09 -26.11 7.69
N HIS A 37 -23.72 -25.96 8.85
CA HIS A 37 -24.47 -24.77 9.22
C HIS A 37 -23.58 -23.52 9.21
N SER A 38 -22.42 -23.58 9.87
CA SER A 38 -21.47 -22.46 9.92
C SER A 38 -20.98 -22.05 8.52
N ARG A 39 -20.69 -23.03 7.66
CA ARG A 39 -20.28 -22.79 6.26
C ARG A 39 -21.39 -22.10 5.48
N LEU A 40 -22.63 -22.55 5.62
CA LEU A 40 -23.77 -21.96 4.92
C LEU A 40 -24.03 -20.52 5.39
N THR A 41 -23.95 -20.25 6.69
CA THR A 41 -24.06 -18.89 7.24
C THR A 41 -22.95 -17.96 6.75
N VAL A 42 -21.71 -18.45 6.67
CA VAL A 42 -20.59 -17.67 6.15
C VAL A 42 -20.79 -17.36 4.67
N LEU A 43 -21.19 -18.34 3.86
CA LEU A 43 -21.48 -18.14 2.43
C LEU A 43 -22.58 -17.11 2.22
N GLU A 44 -23.69 -17.21 2.96
CA GLU A 44 -24.79 -16.25 2.87
C GLU A 44 -24.35 -14.82 3.25
N ARG A 45 -23.49 -14.69 4.28
CA ARG A 45 -22.94 -13.39 4.67
C ARG A 45 -21.98 -12.83 3.62
N VAL A 46 -21.17 -13.68 2.99
CA VAL A 46 -20.26 -13.29 1.91
C VAL A 46 -21.05 -12.88 0.67
N GLU A 47 -22.04 -13.65 0.24
CA GLU A 47 -22.90 -13.33 -0.90
C GLU A 47 -23.64 -12.00 -0.70
N ARG A 48 -24.20 -11.79 0.50
CA ARG A 48 -24.82 -10.51 0.87
C ARG A 48 -23.82 -9.36 0.82
N GLY A 49 -22.60 -9.57 1.31
CA GLY A 49 -21.54 -8.57 1.26
C GLY A 49 -21.10 -8.23 -0.18
N ILE A 50 -20.99 -9.23 -1.05
CA ILE A 50 -20.67 -9.05 -2.47
C ILE A 50 -21.78 -8.27 -3.18
N ALA A 51 -23.04 -8.59 -2.91
CA ALA A 51 -24.17 -7.87 -3.48
C ALA A 51 -24.17 -6.39 -3.09
N ALA A 52 -23.99 -6.09 -1.79
CA ALA A 52 -23.88 -4.72 -1.30
C ALA A 52 -22.69 -3.97 -1.92
N SER A 53 -21.52 -4.60 -2.00
CA SER A 53 -20.33 -3.98 -2.60
C SER A 53 -20.51 -3.69 -4.10
N ARG A 54 -21.25 -4.54 -4.84
CA ARG A 54 -21.58 -4.27 -6.25
C ARG A 54 -22.52 -3.08 -6.40
N GLU A 55 -23.48 -2.93 -5.49
CA GLU A 55 -24.39 -1.78 -5.47
C GLU A 55 -23.64 -0.47 -5.16
N ASP A 56 -22.72 -0.50 -4.20
CA ASP A 56 -21.85 0.63 -3.90
C ASP A 56 -20.98 1.00 -5.11
N HIS A 57 -20.38 0.01 -5.77
CA HIS A 57 -19.57 0.23 -6.97
C HIS A 57 -20.38 0.86 -8.10
N GLN A 58 -21.59 0.35 -8.37
CA GLN A 58 -22.49 0.95 -9.36
C GLN A 58 -22.86 2.40 -8.99
N THR A 59 -23.05 2.68 -7.69
CA THR A 59 -23.34 4.04 -7.22
C THR A 59 -22.16 4.99 -7.44
N VAL A 60 -20.93 4.52 -7.21
CA VAL A 60 -19.71 5.28 -7.49
C VAL A 60 -19.56 5.55 -8.98
N CYS A 61 -19.73 4.55 -9.85
CA CYS A 61 -19.66 4.75 -11.30
C CYS A 61 -20.70 5.78 -11.77
N ARG A 62 -21.96 5.66 -11.31
CA ARG A 62 -23.01 6.66 -11.61
C ARG A 62 -22.67 8.07 -11.11
N ARG A 63 -21.87 8.20 -10.04
CA ARG A 63 -21.39 9.51 -9.55
C ARG A 63 -20.25 10.03 -10.41
N GLN A 64 -19.33 9.17 -10.81
CA GLN A 64 -18.23 9.51 -11.72
C GLN A 64 -18.75 9.96 -13.08
N ASP A 65 -19.71 9.24 -13.66
CA ASP A 65 -20.32 9.62 -14.94
C ASP A 65 -21.01 10.99 -14.88
N ARG A 66 -21.68 11.30 -13.75
CA ARG A 66 -22.24 12.63 -13.51
C ARG A 66 -21.17 13.71 -13.43
N MET A 67 -20.12 13.49 -12.65
CA MET A 67 -19.02 14.46 -12.54
C MET A 67 -18.29 14.67 -13.88
N LEU A 68 -18.13 13.63 -14.69
CA LEU A 68 -17.56 13.76 -16.04
C LEU A 68 -18.47 14.60 -16.94
N GLY A 69 -19.79 14.37 -16.89
CA GLY A 69 -20.77 15.20 -17.59
C GLY A 69 -20.71 16.67 -17.17
N ASP A 70 -20.67 16.95 -15.87
CA ASP A 70 -20.55 18.32 -15.34
C ASP A 70 -19.24 18.98 -15.81
N LEU A 71 -18.12 18.24 -15.82
CA LEU A 71 -16.83 18.74 -16.32
C LEU A 71 -16.86 19.04 -17.82
N ASP A 72 -17.47 18.19 -18.63
CA ASP A 72 -17.62 18.42 -20.06
C ASP A 72 -18.54 19.62 -20.34
N GLU A 73 -19.58 19.82 -19.53
CA GLU A 73 -20.44 20.99 -19.59
C GLU A 73 -19.65 22.28 -19.28
N THR A 74 -18.92 22.32 -18.16
CA THR A 74 -18.09 23.48 -17.82
C THR A 74 -17.00 23.76 -18.88
N ARG A 75 -16.40 22.71 -19.45
CA ARG A 75 -15.45 22.86 -20.55
C ARG A 75 -16.12 23.46 -21.79
N GLY A 76 -17.32 23.02 -22.11
CA GLY A 76 -18.15 23.59 -23.18
C GLY A 76 -18.45 25.08 -22.94
N GLU A 77 -18.80 25.47 -21.72
CA GLU A 77 -19.01 26.87 -21.35
C GLU A 77 -17.73 27.71 -21.47
N LEU A 78 -16.58 27.19 -21.04
CA LEU A 78 -15.29 27.89 -21.18
C LEU A 78 -14.90 28.10 -22.64
N VAL A 79 -15.18 27.13 -23.52
CA VAL A 79 -14.96 27.28 -24.97
C VAL A 79 -15.86 28.37 -25.53
N ARG A 80 -17.16 28.39 -25.17
CA ARG A 80 -18.09 29.45 -25.59
C ARG A 80 -17.67 30.84 -25.09
N LEU A 81 -17.20 30.94 -23.85
CA LEU A 81 -16.73 32.19 -23.27
C LEU A 81 -15.47 32.69 -23.98
N ARG A 82 -14.54 31.78 -24.30
CA ARG A 82 -13.37 32.10 -25.11
C ARG A 82 -13.76 32.62 -26.50
N GLU A 83 -14.68 31.95 -27.19
CA GLU A 83 -15.18 32.40 -28.49
C GLU A 83 -15.84 33.78 -28.42
N ALA A 84 -16.63 34.05 -27.37
CA ALA A 84 -17.23 35.36 -27.15
C ALA A 84 -16.18 36.46 -26.92
N VAL A 85 -15.14 36.18 -26.13
CA VAL A 85 -14.02 37.10 -25.90
C VAL A 85 -13.25 37.38 -27.20
N GLU A 86 -12.97 36.36 -28.01
CA GLU A 86 -12.32 36.52 -29.31
C GLU A 86 -13.19 37.31 -30.30
N ALA A 87 -14.51 37.14 -30.28
CA ALA A 87 -15.43 37.93 -31.10
C ALA A 87 -15.48 39.42 -30.70
N LEU A 88 -15.25 39.75 -29.43
CA LEU A 88 -15.20 41.13 -28.92
C LEU A 88 -13.84 41.81 -29.11
N ARG A 89 -12.76 41.03 -29.28
CA ARG A 89 -11.39 41.52 -29.52
C ARG A 89 -11.26 42.57 -30.64
N PRO A 90 -11.86 42.41 -31.84
CA PRO A 90 -11.74 43.41 -32.90
C PRO A 90 -12.43 44.74 -32.56
N VAL A 91 -13.51 44.73 -31.77
CA VAL A 91 -14.21 45.97 -31.36
C VAL A 91 -13.32 46.79 -30.40
N ALA A 92 -12.67 46.12 -29.45
CA ALA A 92 -11.72 46.75 -28.53
C ALA A 92 -10.41 47.22 -29.22
N ALA A 93 -10.08 46.66 -30.39
CA ALA A 93 -8.93 47.11 -31.18
C ALA A 93 -9.25 48.40 -31.96
N VAL A 94 -10.49 48.59 -32.41
CA VAL A 94 -10.93 49.80 -33.11
C VAL A 94 -11.04 50.99 -32.15
N GLU A 95 -11.54 50.81 -30.93
CA GLU A 95 -11.59 51.88 -29.91
C GLU A 95 -10.18 52.38 -29.52
N ARG A 96 -9.17 51.51 -29.47
CA ARG A 96 -7.78 51.93 -29.17
C ARG A 96 -7.14 52.76 -30.27
N VAL A 97 -7.49 52.54 -31.53
CA VAL A 97 -6.93 53.31 -32.67
C VAL A 97 -7.57 54.71 -32.75
N GLU A 98 -8.82 54.86 -32.32
CA GLU A 98 -9.46 56.19 -32.23
C GLU A 98 -8.97 57.02 -31.03
N ASP A 99 -8.53 56.36 -29.94
CA ASP A 99 -7.97 57.03 -28.76
C ASP A 99 -6.50 57.47 -29.00
N ASP A 100 -5.69 56.65 -29.69
CA ASP A 100 -4.32 57.03 -30.11
C ASP A 100 -4.30 58.16 -31.16
N ALA A 101 -5.39 58.35 -31.92
CA ALA A 101 -5.50 59.46 -32.88
C ALA A 101 -5.87 60.80 -32.22
N ARG A 102 -6.20 60.83 -30.92
CA ARG A 102 -6.59 62.05 -30.19
C ARG A 102 -5.61 62.48 -29.10
N GLY A 103 -4.48 61.80 -28.92
CA GLY A 103 -3.55 62.06 -27.82
C GLY A 103 -2.08 62.11 -28.18
N ALA A 104 -1.64 63.18 -28.83
CA ALA A 104 -0.27 63.69 -28.67
C ALA A 104 -0.32 65.22 -28.55
N PRO A 105 0.32 65.79 -27.51
CA PRO A 105 1.62 66.37 -27.80
C PRO A 105 2.72 66.02 -26.78
N GLU A 106 3.93 66.25 -27.26
CA GLU A 106 5.26 66.04 -26.68
C GLU A 106 5.58 66.82 -25.39
N GLU A 107 6.72 66.40 -24.83
CA GLU A 107 7.70 67.17 -24.04
C GLU A 107 7.45 67.41 -22.54
N SER A 108 8.26 66.75 -21.70
CA SER A 108 9.37 67.39 -20.94
C SER A 108 9.86 66.50 -19.78
N SER A 109 11.18 66.28 -19.71
CA SER A 109 11.91 66.09 -18.43
C SER A 109 12.38 67.47 -17.97
N PRO A 110 12.48 67.83 -16.67
CA PRO A 110 13.48 67.23 -15.76
C PRO A 110 13.17 67.17 -14.23
N GLY A 111 13.82 66.23 -13.53
CA GLY A 111 14.51 66.44 -12.25
C GLY A 111 13.77 66.48 -10.89
N THR A 112 14.33 65.72 -9.93
CA THR A 112 14.46 65.99 -8.47
C THR A 112 13.58 65.16 -7.50
N GLU A 113 14.22 64.21 -6.78
CA GLU A 113 13.82 63.60 -5.49
C GLU A 113 13.54 64.68 -4.41
N PRO A 114 12.76 64.51 -3.30
CA PRO A 114 12.85 63.37 -2.34
C PRO A 114 11.58 62.99 -1.54
N GLY A 115 11.66 61.88 -0.77
CA GLY A 115 11.19 61.80 0.63
C GLY A 115 9.70 61.64 0.98
N ASP A 116 9.43 60.55 1.70
CA ASP A 116 8.48 60.35 2.82
C ASP A 116 6.95 60.20 2.61
N GLU A 117 6.44 59.18 3.33
CA GLU A 117 5.07 58.91 3.84
C GLU A 117 4.32 60.14 4.40
N PRO A 118 3.06 60.06 4.93
CA PRO A 118 2.05 58.99 5.03
C PRO A 118 0.63 59.48 4.59
N GLY A 119 -0.44 58.68 4.78
CA GLY A 119 -1.75 59.29 5.09
C GLY A 119 -3.01 58.64 4.51
N HIS A 120 -3.67 57.88 5.38
CA HIS A 120 -5.12 57.75 5.61
C HIS A 120 -6.16 57.80 4.47
N GLY A 121 -6.94 56.70 4.39
CA GLY A 121 -8.24 56.56 3.70
C GLY A 121 -9.38 57.39 4.30
N PRO A 122 -10.65 57.23 3.87
CA PRO A 122 -11.60 56.28 4.47
C PRO A 122 -12.64 55.73 3.43
N ALA A 123 -13.54 54.76 3.65
CA ALA A 123 -14.45 54.58 4.78
C ALA A 123 -15.08 53.16 4.83
N GLU A 124 -15.10 52.64 6.06
CA GLU A 124 -16.08 51.70 6.66
C GLU A 124 -17.56 52.19 6.53
N PRO A 125 -18.63 51.47 6.96
CA PRO A 125 -18.71 50.47 8.06
C PRO A 125 -19.69 49.28 7.77
N THR A 126 -19.99 48.28 8.59
CA THR A 126 -19.96 48.10 10.06
C THR A 126 -20.12 46.61 10.38
N GLY A 127 -19.49 46.12 11.45
CA GLY A 127 -19.94 44.89 12.14
C GLY A 127 -18.89 44.17 13.00
N ALA A 128 -18.44 44.79 14.09
CA ALA A 128 -17.52 44.30 15.14
C ALA A 128 -18.09 43.13 16.00
N PRO A 129 -17.44 42.61 17.09
CA PRO A 129 -16.08 42.78 17.67
C PRO A 129 -15.34 41.46 18.11
N PRO A 130 -14.11 41.54 18.71
CA PRO A 130 -13.15 40.43 19.01
C PRO A 130 -12.96 40.21 20.54
N PRO A 131 -11.80 39.82 21.18
CA PRO A 131 -10.53 39.18 20.76
C PRO A 131 -10.01 38.04 21.71
N ALA A 132 -8.80 37.57 21.40
CA ALA A 132 -7.95 36.59 22.09
C ALA A 132 -7.51 36.94 23.54
N SER A 133 -6.94 35.95 24.23
CA SER A 133 -5.77 36.15 25.10
C SER A 133 -4.98 34.87 25.30
N SER A 134 -3.66 35.03 25.16
CA SER A 134 -2.60 34.13 25.61
C SER A 134 -2.32 34.46 27.07
N ASP A 135 -2.14 33.45 27.93
CA ASP A 135 -1.50 33.63 29.23
C ASP A 135 -0.54 32.50 29.54
N THR A 136 0.67 32.91 29.93
CA THR A 136 1.78 32.09 30.40
C THR A 136 2.18 32.63 31.77
N GLU A 137 1.95 31.85 32.82
CA GLU A 137 2.57 31.99 34.16
C GLU A 137 2.84 30.55 34.63
N SER A 138 4.08 30.07 34.76
CA SER A 138 5.10 30.38 35.77
C SER A 138 4.63 30.17 37.22
N GLN A 139 5.00 29.03 37.81
CA GLN A 139 5.54 28.96 39.18
C GLN A 139 6.16 27.59 39.47
N GLY A 140 7.36 27.63 40.05
CA GLY A 140 8.22 26.48 40.31
C GLY A 140 7.90 25.70 41.58
N GLY A 141 8.40 24.46 41.61
CA GLY A 141 8.45 23.58 42.78
C GLY A 141 9.70 22.69 42.71
N THR A 142 10.51 22.81 43.75
CA THR A 142 11.89 22.39 43.99
C THR A 142 12.10 20.89 44.26
N MET A 143 13.25 20.34 43.83
CA MET A 143 14.02 19.13 44.27
C MET A 143 13.27 17.77 44.33
N GLU A 144 13.82 16.63 43.89
CA GLU A 144 15.10 16.06 44.30
C GLU A 144 15.78 15.25 43.19
N ASN A 145 17.09 15.47 43.12
CA ASN A 145 18.07 14.69 42.40
C ASN A 145 18.40 13.45 43.25
N SER A 146 18.14 12.26 42.74
CA SER A 146 18.72 11.03 43.29
C SER A 146 19.28 10.18 42.15
N GLU A 147 20.60 10.29 42.05
CA GLU A 147 21.53 9.18 41.86
C GLU A 147 21.62 8.55 40.47
N HIS A 148 22.71 8.93 39.81
CA HIS A 148 23.45 8.06 38.91
C HIS A 148 23.71 6.70 39.60
N GLY A 149 23.03 5.67 39.11
CA GLY A 149 23.52 4.30 39.19
C GLY A 149 23.74 3.79 37.76
N PRO A 150 24.96 3.42 37.34
CA PRO A 150 25.17 2.77 36.06
C PRO A 150 24.61 1.36 36.17
N ARG A 151 23.34 1.17 35.81
CA ARG A 151 22.78 -0.16 35.59
C ARG A 151 23.23 -0.65 34.22
N SER A 152 24.50 -1.00 34.16
CA SER A 152 24.97 -2.09 33.30
C SER A 152 24.24 -3.35 33.78
N GLY A 153 23.29 -3.86 33.00
CA GLY A 153 22.58 -5.08 33.38
C GLY A 153 21.43 -5.39 32.45
N ALA A 154 21.68 -6.35 31.57
CA ALA A 154 20.77 -6.94 30.59
C ALA A 154 20.36 -5.99 29.46
N GLU A 155 21.18 -5.98 28.41
CA GLU A 155 20.64 -5.86 27.06
C GLU A 155 19.57 -6.96 26.91
N ASP A 156 18.32 -6.58 27.14
CA ASP A 156 17.19 -7.23 26.52
C ASP A 156 17.35 -6.88 25.03
N GLN A 157 18.26 -7.62 24.37
CA GLN A 157 18.48 -7.51 22.95
C GLN A 157 17.17 -7.93 22.32
N ASP A 158 16.32 -6.95 22.01
CA ASP A 158 15.13 -7.14 21.20
C ASP A 158 15.53 -8.05 20.03
N PRO A 159 15.07 -9.31 20.00
CA PRO A 159 15.56 -10.30 19.03
C PRO A 159 15.28 -9.82 17.60
N ASP A 160 14.25 -8.99 17.42
CA ASP A 160 13.90 -8.38 16.14
C ASP A 160 14.92 -7.32 15.71
N ARG A 161 15.48 -6.57 16.67
CA ARG A 161 16.56 -5.60 16.39
C ARG A 161 17.84 -6.31 15.96
N GLY A 162 18.19 -7.42 16.63
CA GLY A 162 19.32 -8.26 16.25
C GLY A 162 19.17 -8.83 14.83
N LEU A 163 18.00 -9.39 14.53
CA LEU A 163 17.67 -9.93 13.21
C LEU A 163 17.69 -8.85 12.13
N LYS A 164 17.10 -7.68 12.39
CA LYS A 164 17.11 -6.54 11.45
C LYS A 164 18.53 -6.10 11.12
N ASN A 165 19.39 -5.94 12.13
CA ASN A 165 20.79 -5.56 11.91
C ASN A 165 21.55 -6.61 11.08
N ALA A 166 21.30 -7.90 11.34
CA ALA A 166 21.91 -9.00 10.57
C ALA A 166 21.44 -9.01 9.11
N ILE A 167 20.16 -8.76 8.86
CA ILE A 167 19.59 -8.60 7.51
C ILE A 167 20.24 -7.41 6.79
N GLU A 168 20.33 -6.24 7.43
CA GLU A 168 20.93 -5.05 6.84
C GLU A 168 22.41 -5.27 6.50
N ALA A 169 23.17 -5.91 7.39
CA ALA A 169 24.57 -6.26 7.15
C ALA A 169 24.72 -7.23 5.97
N ALA A 170 23.85 -8.25 5.90
CA ALA A 170 23.83 -9.20 4.79
C ALA A 170 23.45 -8.55 3.45
N TYR A 171 22.52 -7.57 3.48
CA TYR A 171 22.08 -6.85 2.29
C TYR A 171 23.16 -5.92 1.71
N ARG A 172 23.95 -5.25 2.57
CA ARG A 172 25.03 -4.37 2.11
C ARG A 172 26.19 -5.12 1.46
N GLY A 173 26.40 -6.39 1.83
CA GLY A 173 27.50 -7.20 1.30
C GLY A 173 28.89 -6.60 1.56
N PRO A 174 29.96 -7.24 1.09
CA PRO A 174 31.34 -6.74 1.20
C PRO A 174 31.68 -5.61 0.20
N ASP A 175 30.74 -5.12 -0.61
CA ASP A 175 30.98 -4.17 -1.71
C ASP A 175 31.06 -2.69 -1.28
N GLY A 176 31.48 -2.41 -0.03
CA GLY A 176 31.96 -1.08 0.35
C GLY A 176 33.29 -0.78 -0.35
N PRO A 177 33.58 0.47 -0.77
CA PRO A 177 34.79 0.75 -1.52
C PRO A 177 36.05 0.50 -0.65
N ALA A 178 36.91 -0.37 -1.17
CA ALA A 178 38.33 -0.61 -0.85
C ALA A 178 38.69 -1.51 0.37
N ALA A 179 38.86 -2.81 0.11
CA ALA A 179 40.03 -3.61 0.51
C ALA A 179 40.09 -4.91 -0.33
N PRO A 180 41.28 -5.48 -0.63
CA PRO A 180 41.48 -6.35 -1.79
C PRO A 180 40.98 -7.78 -1.58
N ALA A 181 40.66 -8.39 -2.72
CA ALA A 181 40.15 -9.73 -2.89
C ALA A 181 40.94 -10.82 -2.15
N ALA A 182 40.19 -11.67 -1.45
CA ALA A 182 40.57 -13.06 -1.18
C ALA A 182 39.43 -13.95 -1.69
N GLY A 183 39.82 -14.97 -2.43
CA GLY A 183 38.94 -15.74 -3.31
C GLY A 183 37.95 -16.67 -2.61
N SER A 184 37.10 -17.18 -3.49
CA SER A 184 36.41 -18.47 -3.45
C SER A 184 35.09 -18.52 -2.70
N GLY A 185 34.06 -18.85 -3.49
CA GLY A 185 32.76 -19.26 -3.01
C GLY A 185 32.88 -20.35 -1.96
N ALA A 186 32.37 -20.03 -0.78
CA ALA A 186 31.81 -21.00 0.13
C ALA A 186 30.31 -20.75 0.10
N ALA A 187 29.53 -21.75 -0.30
CA ALA A 187 28.14 -21.83 0.13
C ALA A 187 28.17 -21.71 1.65
N GLU A 188 27.73 -20.58 2.22
CA GLU A 188 27.55 -20.45 3.67
C GLU A 188 26.46 -21.44 4.08
N PRO A 189 26.80 -22.57 4.73
CA PRO A 189 25.80 -23.43 5.31
C PRO A 189 25.50 -22.87 6.70
N ASP A 190 24.22 -22.67 7.00
CA ASP A 190 23.71 -22.17 8.30
C ASP A 190 23.58 -20.64 8.43
N ARG A 191 23.30 -19.94 7.33
CA ARG A 191 22.69 -18.61 7.43
C ARG A 191 21.22 -18.81 7.80
N ASP A 192 20.78 -18.21 8.91
CA ASP A 192 19.38 -18.28 9.35
C ASP A 192 18.44 -17.98 8.16
N PRO A 193 17.49 -18.88 7.83
CA PRO A 193 16.57 -18.70 6.71
C PRO A 193 15.80 -17.37 6.76
N ARG A 194 15.59 -16.83 7.96
CA ARG A 194 14.96 -15.51 8.18
C ARG A 194 15.83 -14.35 7.69
N ILE A 195 17.15 -14.46 7.81
CA ILE A 195 18.09 -13.45 7.29
C ILE A 195 18.03 -13.45 5.76
N ALA A 196 18.09 -14.63 5.14
CA ALA A 196 18.00 -14.76 3.68
C ALA A 196 16.67 -14.22 3.15
N HIS A 197 15.56 -14.54 3.83
CA HIS A 197 14.25 -13.99 3.51
C HIS A 197 14.23 -12.45 3.63
N GLY A 198 14.74 -11.90 4.73
CA GLY A 198 14.83 -10.45 4.93
C GLY A 198 15.63 -9.72 3.85
N VAL A 199 16.74 -10.32 3.38
CA VAL A 199 17.54 -9.78 2.27
C VAL A 199 16.72 -9.75 0.97
N LEU A 200 15.94 -10.80 0.69
CA LEU A 200 15.07 -10.83 -0.48
C LEU A 200 13.98 -9.76 -0.41
N LEU A 201 13.42 -9.47 0.76
CA LEU A 201 12.45 -8.38 0.94
C LEU A 201 13.08 -7.01 0.64
N LEU A 202 14.33 -6.77 1.09
CA LEU A 202 15.05 -5.53 0.76
C LEU A 202 15.36 -5.41 -0.73
N LYS A 203 15.76 -6.51 -1.38
CA LYS A 203 15.96 -6.52 -2.84
C LYS A 203 14.66 -6.26 -3.59
N ALA A 204 13.55 -6.89 -3.19
CA ALA A 204 12.23 -6.65 -3.77
C ALA A 204 11.77 -5.19 -3.57
N ALA A 205 12.09 -4.56 -2.43
CA ALA A 205 11.82 -3.14 -2.20
C ALA A 205 12.59 -2.23 -3.18
N GLY A 206 13.77 -2.66 -3.63
CA GLY A 206 14.58 -1.97 -4.64
C GLY A 206 14.12 -2.19 -6.09
N VAL A 207 13.18 -3.10 -6.36
CA VAL A 207 12.68 -3.35 -7.72
C VAL A 207 11.68 -2.29 -8.13
N ALA A 208 11.95 -1.59 -9.24
CA ALA A 208 11.03 -0.62 -9.83
C ALA A 208 9.82 -1.33 -10.46
N SER A 209 10.08 -2.42 -11.17
CA SER A 209 9.06 -3.19 -11.90
C SER A 209 9.51 -4.64 -12.07
N ALA A 210 8.61 -5.59 -11.86
CA ALA A 210 8.85 -7.01 -12.09
C ALA A 210 7.82 -7.55 -13.08
N GLU A 211 8.27 -7.94 -14.26
CA GLU A 211 7.45 -8.68 -15.21
C GLU A 211 7.31 -10.13 -14.72
N LEU A 212 6.09 -10.59 -14.50
CA LEU A 212 5.77 -11.96 -14.13
C LEU A 212 5.11 -12.68 -15.31
N VAL A 213 5.67 -13.81 -15.70
CA VAL A 213 5.08 -14.74 -16.67
C VAL A 213 4.79 -16.06 -15.96
N ALA A 214 3.53 -16.49 -15.96
CA ALA A 214 3.08 -17.70 -15.29
C ALA A 214 1.89 -18.32 -16.02
N GLN A 215 1.58 -19.59 -15.73
CA GLN A 215 0.29 -20.16 -16.14
C GLN A 215 -0.86 -19.41 -15.47
N HIS A 216 -2.01 -19.34 -16.14
CA HIS A 216 -3.21 -18.67 -15.66
C HIS A 216 -3.61 -19.16 -14.25
N ASP A 217 -3.65 -20.48 -14.03
CA ASP A 217 -4.02 -21.05 -12.73
C ASP A 217 -2.99 -20.73 -11.63
N THR A 218 -1.70 -20.65 -11.99
CA THR A 218 -0.64 -20.24 -11.04
C THR A 218 -0.80 -18.77 -10.66
N TRP A 219 -1.16 -17.92 -11.63
CA TRP A 219 -1.45 -16.52 -11.37
C TRP A 219 -2.69 -16.34 -10.48
N GLU A 220 -3.79 -17.05 -10.77
CA GLU A 220 -4.99 -17.02 -9.92
C GLU A 220 -4.68 -17.45 -8.49
N TRP A 221 -3.91 -18.52 -8.32
CA TRP A 221 -3.46 -18.98 -7.00
C TRP A 221 -2.61 -17.92 -6.28
N LEU A 222 -1.68 -17.25 -6.96
CA LEU A 222 -0.87 -16.18 -6.38
C LEU A 222 -1.72 -14.98 -5.92
N VAL A 223 -2.71 -14.60 -6.73
CA VAL A 223 -3.65 -13.54 -6.37
C VAL A 223 -4.48 -13.94 -5.16
N ALA A 224 -5.04 -15.14 -5.15
CA ALA A 224 -5.82 -15.66 -4.03
C ALA A 224 -5.00 -15.71 -2.74
N LEU A 225 -3.73 -16.11 -2.84
CA LEU A 225 -2.80 -16.17 -1.71
C LEU A 225 -2.47 -14.78 -1.13
N ALA A 226 -2.33 -13.77 -1.98
CA ALA A 226 -1.80 -12.46 -1.61
C ALA A 226 -2.82 -11.34 -1.46
N VAL A 227 -4.06 -11.49 -1.96
CA VAL A 227 -5.09 -10.43 -1.97
C VAL A 227 -5.38 -9.83 -0.59
N ARG A 228 -5.19 -10.61 0.48
CA ARG A 228 -5.44 -10.16 1.86
C ARG A 228 -4.25 -9.44 2.51
N HIS A 229 -3.10 -9.38 1.84
CA HIS A 229 -1.91 -8.74 2.39
C HIS A 229 -1.93 -7.22 2.15
N ALA A 230 -1.63 -6.42 3.18
CA ALA A 230 -1.75 -4.96 3.14
C ALA A 230 -0.91 -4.28 2.03
N HIS A 231 0.19 -4.93 1.63
CA HIS A 231 1.09 -4.46 0.59
C HIS A 231 0.73 -4.97 -0.81
N PHE A 232 -0.19 -5.91 -0.93
CA PHE A 232 -0.59 -6.42 -2.24
C PHE A 232 -1.46 -5.40 -2.98
N ARG A 233 -1.19 -5.26 -4.28
CA ARG A 233 -1.98 -4.47 -5.23
C ARG A 233 -2.16 -5.30 -6.49
N LEU A 234 -3.39 -5.39 -6.96
CA LEU A 234 -3.66 -6.02 -8.25
C LEU A 234 -2.95 -5.21 -9.35
N PRO A 235 -2.25 -5.88 -10.26
CA PRO A 235 -1.69 -5.23 -11.44
C PRO A 235 -2.78 -4.57 -12.27
N SER A 236 -2.43 -3.44 -12.90
CA SER A 236 -3.35 -2.72 -13.79
C SER A 236 -3.57 -3.41 -15.13
N SER A 237 -2.65 -4.30 -15.55
CA SER A 237 -2.74 -5.09 -16.77
C SER A 237 -2.33 -6.54 -16.49
N VAL A 238 -3.16 -7.47 -16.97
CA VAL A 238 -2.85 -8.90 -17.06
C VAL A 238 -3.12 -9.29 -18.50
N GLU A 239 -2.06 -9.55 -19.25
CA GLU A 239 -2.10 -9.90 -20.66
C GLU A 239 -2.11 -11.42 -20.79
N ASP A 240 -3.04 -11.97 -21.56
CA ASP A 240 -2.95 -13.35 -22.01
C ASP A 240 -1.94 -13.42 -23.16
N VAL A 241 -0.85 -14.16 -22.95
CA VAL A 241 0.24 -14.34 -23.93
C VAL A 241 0.11 -15.66 -24.69
N GLY A 242 -1.05 -16.33 -24.58
CA GLY A 242 -1.34 -17.59 -25.25
C GLY A 242 -0.72 -18.80 -24.55
N GLY A 243 -1.21 -20.00 -24.91
CA GLY A 243 -0.77 -21.25 -24.31
C GLY A 243 -1.16 -21.40 -22.83
N GLY A 244 -2.23 -20.71 -22.39
CA GLY A 244 -2.67 -20.72 -20.99
C GLY A 244 -1.76 -19.93 -20.05
N ARG A 245 -0.91 -19.04 -20.60
CA ARG A 245 0.01 -18.20 -19.82
C ARG A 245 -0.47 -16.76 -19.76
N VAL A 246 -0.20 -16.14 -18.64
CA VAL A 246 -0.44 -14.73 -18.40
C VAL A 246 0.87 -14.00 -18.15
N ARG A 247 0.92 -12.77 -18.61
CA ARG A 247 1.99 -11.80 -18.40
C ARG A 247 1.44 -10.61 -17.64
N THR A 248 2.11 -10.21 -16.57
CA THR A 248 1.69 -9.05 -15.79
C THR A 248 2.88 -8.32 -15.19
N VAL A 249 2.68 -7.06 -14.81
CA VAL A 249 3.71 -6.21 -14.22
C VAL A 249 3.40 -5.97 -12.75
N LEU A 250 4.32 -6.39 -11.89
CA LEU A 250 4.25 -6.26 -10.45
C LEU A 250 5.14 -5.11 -9.96
N SER A 251 4.65 -4.34 -9.00
CA SER A 251 5.49 -3.41 -8.24
C SER A 251 6.36 -4.16 -7.21
N GLY A 252 7.49 -3.58 -6.81
CA GLY A 252 8.29 -4.11 -5.69
C GLY A 252 7.47 -4.30 -4.40
N ARG A 253 6.49 -3.42 -4.14
CA ARG A 253 5.57 -3.55 -3.00
C ARG A 253 4.67 -4.79 -3.09
N THR A 254 4.16 -5.10 -4.28
CA THR A 254 3.39 -6.33 -4.54
C THR A 254 4.30 -7.57 -4.42
N LEU A 255 5.54 -7.48 -4.87
CA LEU A 255 6.52 -8.55 -4.78
C LEU A 255 6.88 -8.89 -3.32
N ILE A 256 7.04 -7.87 -2.46
CA ILE A 256 7.20 -8.04 -1.01
C ILE A 256 6.00 -8.81 -0.43
N ALA A 257 4.78 -8.42 -0.80
CA ALA A 257 3.57 -9.10 -0.32
C ALA A 257 3.55 -10.59 -0.71
N LEU A 258 3.90 -10.90 -1.96
CA LEU A 258 3.98 -12.28 -2.42
C LEU A 258 5.04 -13.08 -1.66
N LEU A 259 6.25 -12.52 -1.50
CA LEU A 259 7.33 -13.19 -0.77
C LEU A 259 6.94 -13.52 0.67
N ILE A 260 6.31 -12.58 1.39
CA ILE A 260 5.85 -12.81 2.77
C ILE A 260 4.79 -13.93 2.79
N ARG A 261 3.79 -13.87 1.90
CA ARG A 261 2.71 -14.87 1.90
C ARG A 261 3.19 -16.25 1.48
N LEU A 262 4.09 -16.34 0.51
CA LEU A 262 4.73 -17.60 0.14
C LEU A 262 5.62 -18.14 1.27
N TRP A 263 6.29 -17.23 2.01
CA TRP A 263 7.07 -17.60 3.19
C TRP A 263 6.21 -18.19 4.30
N ASP A 264 5.15 -17.47 4.67
CA ASP A 264 4.19 -17.90 5.69
C ASP A 264 3.55 -19.24 5.31
N THR A 265 3.11 -19.38 4.06
CA THR A 265 2.42 -20.60 3.60
C THR A 265 3.32 -21.81 3.76
N HIS A 266 4.55 -21.81 3.22
CA HIS A 266 5.40 -23.00 3.34
C HIS A 266 5.92 -23.26 4.76
N GLY A 267 5.87 -22.26 5.66
CA GLY A 267 6.18 -22.43 7.07
C GLY A 267 5.01 -22.96 7.91
N ALA A 268 3.77 -22.71 7.48
CA ALA A 268 2.55 -23.07 8.20
C ALA A 268 1.88 -24.37 7.70
N THR A 269 2.06 -24.73 6.43
CA THR A 269 1.45 -25.92 5.83
C THR A 269 2.31 -27.18 6.02
N ALA A 270 1.65 -28.34 6.07
CA ALA A 270 2.35 -29.61 6.14
C ALA A 270 3.14 -29.87 4.85
N ALA A 271 4.31 -30.50 4.95
CA ALA A 271 5.21 -30.71 3.81
C ALA A 271 4.64 -31.56 2.65
N LEU A 272 3.51 -32.23 2.86
CA LEU A 272 2.81 -33.03 1.82
C LEU A 272 1.55 -32.32 1.28
N ASP A 273 1.34 -31.06 1.66
CA ASP A 273 0.24 -30.24 1.17
C ASP A 273 0.56 -29.59 -0.19
N GLY A 274 -0.44 -29.46 -1.05
CA GLY A 274 -0.27 -28.84 -2.37
C GLY A 274 0.18 -27.39 -2.29
N ASP A 275 -0.36 -26.61 -1.35
CA ASP A 275 0.00 -25.21 -1.16
C ASP A 275 1.44 -25.08 -0.65
N TRP A 276 1.92 -26.03 0.16
CA TRP A 276 3.32 -26.10 0.57
C TRP A 276 4.25 -26.22 -0.64
N ALA A 277 3.98 -27.18 -1.53
CA ALA A 277 4.81 -27.48 -2.68
C ALA A 277 4.82 -26.31 -3.69
N MET A 278 3.65 -25.72 -3.96
CA MET A 278 3.54 -24.54 -4.81
C MET A 278 4.27 -23.34 -4.21
N ALA A 279 4.05 -23.06 -2.92
CA ALA A 279 4.70 -21.94 -2.24
C ALA A 279 6.21 -22.08 -2.24
N ARG A 280 6.74 -23.28 -1.94
CA ARG A 280 8.18 -23.55 -1.94
C ARG A 280 8.81 -23.34 -3.32
N THR A 281 8.15 -23.84 -4.37
CA THR A 281 8.65 -23.77 -5.74
C THR A 281 8.64 -22.34 -6.28
N VAL A 282 7.51 -21.63 -6.14
CA VAL A 282 7.38 -20.26 -6.62
C VAL A 282 8.29 -19.32 -5.83
N TYR A 283 8.36 -19.48 -4.50
CA TYR A 283 9.29 -18.71 -3.67
C TYR A 283 10.74 -18.90 -4.12
N GLY A 284 11.15 -20.15 -4.37
CA GLY A 284 12.51 -20.46 -4.84
C GLY A 284 12.86 -19.79 -6.17
N ARG A 285 11.93 -19.81 -7.14
CA ARG A 285 12.13 -19.15 -8.45
C ARG A 285 12.25 -17.64 -8.32
N ILE A 286 11.36 -17.00 -7.56
CA ILE A 286 11.43 -15.56 -7.30
C ILE A 286 12.73 -15.21 -6.58
N ALA A 287 13.12 -16.00 -5.58
CA ALA A 287 14.34 -15.81 -4.82
C ALA A 287 15.59 -15.92 -5.70
N ALA A 288 15.63 -16.88 -6.63
CA ALA A 288 16.73 -17.04 -7.58
C ALA A 288 16.91 -15.77 -8.43
N VAL A 289 15.84 -15.27 -9.05
CA VAL A 289 15.88 -14.04 -9.86
C VAL A 289 16.31 -12.84 -9.02
N LEU A 290 15.76 -12.69 -7.80
CA LEU A 290 16.11 -11.59 -6.91
C LEU A 290 17.54 -11.68 -6.38
N THR A 291 18.14 -12.86 -6.32
CA THR A 291 19.51 -13.01 -5.80
C THR A 291 20.51 -12.26 -6.68
N ASP A 292 20.27 -12.20 -7.99
CA ASP A 292 21.15 -11.53 -8.95
C ASP A 292 20.91 -10.03 -9.09
N VAL A 293 19.82 -9.51 -8.50
CA VAL A 293 19.51 -8.08 -8.55
C VAL A 293 20.51 -7.28 -7.72
N ARG A 294 21.16 -6.32 -8.38
CA ARG A 294 22.10 -5.37 -7.76
C ARG A 294 21.55 -3.95 -7.86
N GLY A 295 21.51 -3.25 -6.74
CA GLY A 295 21.10 -1.84 -6.68
C GLY A 295 19.58 -1.60 -6.62
N HIS A 296 19.20 -0.32 -6.68
CA HIS A 296 17.81 0.14 -6.63
C HIS A 296 17.35 0.57 -8.03
N GLY A 297 16.05 0.43 -8.29
CA GLY A 297 15.43 0.79 -9.57
C GLY A 297 15.49 -0.29 -10.64
N ALA A 298 15.81 -1.54 -10.28
CA ALA A 298 15.94 -2.62 -11.25
C ALA A 298 14.57 -3.00 -11.83
N THR A 299 14.55 -3.30 -13.13
CA THR A 299 13.42 -3.97 -13.81
C THR A 299 13.81 -5.42 -14.05
N ILE A 300 13.00 -6.36 -13.56
CA ILE A 300 13.30 -7.80 -13.61
C ILE A 300 12.21 -8.57 -14.33
N ARG A 301 12.55 -9.75 -14.84
CA ARG A 301 11.60 -10.71 -15.39
C ARG A 301 11.64 -12.01 -14.59
N ILE A 302 10.49 -12.45 -14.13
CA ILE A 302 10.27 -13.66 -13.35
C ILE A 302 9.42 -14.59 -14.21
N VAL A 303 9.98 -15.75 -14.57
CA VAL A 303 9.29 -16.79 -15.32
C VAL A 303 9.02 -17.97 -14.39
N LEU A 304 7.74 -18.23 -14.11
CA LEU A 304 7.30 -19.33 -13.25
C LEU A 304 6.93 -20.59 -14.02
N ASP A 305 6.76 -20.46 -15.34
CA ASP A 305 6.47 -21.57 -16.25
C ASP A 305 7.61 -21.71 -17.27
N ASP A 306 8.33 -22.83 -17.22
CA ASP A 306 9.40 -23.15 -18.18
C ASP A 306 8.84 -23.75 -19.48
N GLY A 307 7.56 -23.52 -19.79
CA GLY A 307 6.85 -24.09 -20.94
C GLY A 307 7.65 -24.08 -22.25
N LEU A 308 7.30 -25.01 -23.15
CA LEU A 308 8.03 -25.39 -24.38
C LEU A 308 8.82 -24.24 -25.04
N PRO A 309 10.06 -24.52 -25.50
CA PRO A 309 10.94 -23.50 -26.09
C PRO A 309 10.16 -22.72 -27.14
N GLU A 310 10.32 -21.40 -27.15
CA GLU A 310 9.72 -20.59 -28.19
C GLU A 310 10.13 -21.20 -29.54
N GLU A 311 9.14 -21.60 -30.34
CA GLU A 311 9.37 -21.81 -31.75
C GLU A 311 9.91 -20.48 -32.27
N THR A 312 11.23 -20.41 -32.44
CA THR A 312 11.88 -19.39 -33.23
C THR A 312 11.24 -19.43 -34.59
N ASP A 313 10.30 -18.51 -34.82
CA ASP A 313 9.76 -18.19 -36.13
C ASP A 313 10.93 -17.61 -36.94
N ASP A 314 11.33 -18.35 -37.98
CA ASP A 314 12.37 -18.01 -38.97
C ASP A 314 11.70 -17.44 -40.23
#